data_AF-A0A5Y1YF64-F1
#
_entry.id   AF-A0A5Y1YF64-F1
#
_cell.length_a   1.000
_cell.length_b   1.000
_cell.length_c   1.000
_cell.angle_alpha   90.00
_cell.angle_beta   90.00
_cell.angle_gamma   90.00
#
_symmetry.space_group_name_H-M   'P 1'
#
loop_
_entity.id
_entity.type
_entity.pdbx_description
1 polymer ?
#
loop_
_entity_poly.entity_id
_entity_poly.type
_entity_poly.pdbx_seq_one_letter_code
_entity_poly.pdbx_strand_id
1 'polypeptide(L)'
;MNFLRKTLGGLKGAYYFRHFVFGAIISFIFIYISRQNPNGLEYGSIIFFIINALLYPYARFVYEQLTGFIMGENVFFVNAIVMLMAKIITMCVCWIFSIFIAPLGLAYLYYHHSKAEKQS
;
A
#
# COMPACT_ATOMS: atom_id res chain seq x y z
N MET A 1 -2.12 14.01 21.61
CA MET A 1 -3.17 13.57 20.66
C MET A 1 -3.03 14.16 19.24
N ASN A 2 -1.82 14.58 18.79
CA ASN A 2 -1.63 15.23 17.48
C ASN A 2 -0.62 14.53 16.53
N PHE A 3 -0.01 13.41 16.95
CA PHE A 3 0.96 12.69 16.11
C PHE A 3 0.26 11.84 15.03
N LEU A 4 -0.76 11.06 15.42
CA LEU A 4 -1.56 10.26 14.48
C LEU A 4 -2.27 11.11 13.41
N ARG A 5 -2.78 12.30 13.74
CA ARG A 5 -3.34 13.23 12.74
C ARG A 5 -2.27 13.81 11.80
N LYS A 6 -1.01 13.92 12.23
CA LYS A 6 0.09 14.38 11.38
C LYS A 6 0.66 13.26 10.49
N THR A 7 0.67 12.00 10.92
CA THR A 7 1.19 10.89 10.11
C THR A 7 0.13 10.24 9.21
N LEU A 8 -1.15 10.28 9.59
CA LEU A 8 -2.27 9.70 8.82
C LEU A 8 -3.14 10.74 8.11
N GLY A 9 -3.07 12.02 8.47
CA GLY A 9 -3.99 13.07 8.01
C GLY A 9 -3.57 13.83 6.74
N GLY A 10 -2.38 13.55 6.17
CA GLY A 10 -1.92 14.17 4.93
C GLY A 10 -2.36 13.46 3.64
N LEU A 11 -2.88 12.24 3.77
CA LEU A 11 -3.48 11.49 2.66
C LEU A 11 -5.00 11.52 2.84
N LYS A 12 -5.77 11.82 1.78
CA LYS A 12 -7.25 11.80 1.78
C LYS A 12 -7.70 10.53 2.53
N GLY A 13 -8.16 10.63 3.78
CA GLY A 13 -8.23 9.46 4.69
C GLY A 13 -9.07 8.30 4.16
N ALA A 14 -10.09 8.61 3.35
CA ALA A 14 -10.90 7.63 2.63
C ALA A 14 -10.10 6.76 1.63
N TYR A 15 -9.03 7.30 1.04
CA TYR A 15 -8.16 6.63 0.08
C TYR A 15 -7.23 5.63 0.77
N TYR A 16 -6.58 6.06 1.86
CA TYR A 16 -5.76 5.19 2.70
C TYR A 16 -6.59 4.05 3.29
N PHE A 17 -7.78 4.36 3.82
CA PHE A 17 -8.67 3.36 4.40
C PHE A 17 -9.12 2.32 3.37
N ARG A 18 -9.45 2.74 2.14
CA ARG A 18 -9.80 1.80 1.06
C ARG A 18 -8.67 0.82 0.78
N HIS A 19 -7.44 1.31 0.60
CA HIS A 19 -6.29 0.44 0.32
C HIS A 19 -5.89 -0.44 1.50
N PHE A 20 -6.06 0.06 2.73
CA PHE A 20 -5.87 -0.75 3.94
C PHE A 20 -6.85 -1.93 4.00
N VAL A 21 -8.13 -1.70 3.69
CA VAL A 21 -9.15 -2.76 3.60
C VAL A 21 -8.77 -3.79 2.54
N PHE A 22 -8.32 -3.37 1.36
CA PHE A 22 -7.84 -4.29 0.32
C PHE A 22 -6.61 -5.08 0.76
N GLY A 23 -5.63 -4.44 1.40
CA GLY A 23 -4.44 -5.12 1.94
C GLY A 23 -4.79 -6.15 3.01
N ALA A 24 -5.77 -5.84 3.86
CA ALA A 24 -6.30 -6.77 4.87
C ALA A 24 -7.01 -7.97 4.23
N ILE A 25 -7.82 -7.75 3.19
CA ILE A 25 -8.49 -8.82 2.44
C ILE A 25 -7.46 -9.75 1.78
N ILE A 26 -6.44 -9.19 1.11
CA ILE A 26 -5.37 -9.98 0.49
C ILE A 26 -4.67 -10.84 1.55
N SER A 27 -4.33 -10.25 2.69
CA SER A 27 -3.66 -10.96 3.77
C SER A 27 -4.53 -12.07 4.38
N PHE A 28 -5.84 -11.83 4.51
CA PHE A 28 -6.79 -12.84 4.95
C PHE A 28 -6.87 -14.03 3.99
N ILE A 29 -6.90 -13.76 2.67
CA ILE A 29 -6.89 -14.81 1.63
C ILE A 29 -5.60 -15.63 1.72
N PHE A 30 -4.43 -14.99 1.85
CA PHE A 30 -3.16 -15.68 2.00
C PHE A 30 -3.08 -16.54 3.26
N ILE A 31 -3.61 -16.07 4.39
CA ILE A 31 -3.71 -16.85 5.64
C ILE A 31 -4.64 -18.05 5.44
N TYR A 32 -5.78 -17.87 4.77
CA TYR A 32 -6.73 -18.95 4.49
C TYR A 32 -6.12 -20.05 3.60
N ILE A 33 -5.41 -19.65 2.53
CA ILE A 33 -4.69 -20.59 1.66
C ILE A 33 -3.58 -21.31 2.44
N SER A 34 -2.80 -20.56 3.24
CA SER A 34 -1.70 -21.12 4.04
C SER A 34 -2.19 -22.11 5.11
N ARG A 35 -3.42 -21.95 5.62
CA ARG A 35 -4.06 -22.91 6.53
C ARG A 35 -4.33 -24.28 5.90
N GLN A 36 -4.51 -24.34 4.58
CA GLN A 36 -4.75 -25.60 3.87
C GLN A 36 -3.47 -26.40 3.63
N ASN A 37 -2.30 -25.82 3.92
CA ASN A 37 -1.02 -26.47 3.70
C ASN A 37 -0.72 -27.49 4.82
N PRO A 38 -0.32 -28.73 4.50
CA PRO A 38 -0.13 -29.80 5.49
C PRO A 38 1.02 -29.53 6.48
N ASN A 39 1.95 -28.65 6.15
CA ASN A 39 3.05 -28.22 7.03
C ASN A 39 2.62 -27.21 8.12
N GLY A 40 1.34 -26.82 8.16
CA GLY A 40 0.81 -25.85 9.11
C GLY A 40 1.24 -24.41 8.81
N LEU A 41 0.63 -23.48 9.55
CA LEU A 41 1.01 -22.06 9.53
C LEU A 41 2.05 -21.81 10.61
N GLU A 42 3.27 -21.48 10.19
CA GLU A 42 4.27 -20.97 11.12
C GLU A 42 3.84 -19.58 11.61
N TYR A 43 3.94 -19.34 12.92
CA TYR A 43 3.58 -18.04 13.53
C TYR A 43 4.32 -16.86 12.88
N GLY A 44 5.54 -17.09 12.38
CA GLY A 44 6.31 -16.09 11.63
C GLY A 44 5.63 -15.61 10.36
N SER A 45 4.98 -16.51 9.60
CA SER A 45 4.28 -16.17 8.35
C SER A 45 3.05 -15.30 8.59
N ILE A 46 2.32 -15.53 9.69
CA ILE A 46 1.16 -14.73 10.07
C ILE A 46 1.60 -13.30 10.41
N ILE A 47 2.66 -13.16 11.20
CA ILE A 47 3.22 -11.85 11.56
C ILE A 47 3.68 -11.10 10.30
N PHE A 48 4.36 -11.79 9.39
CA PHE A 48 4.79 -11.23 8.11
C PHE A 48 3.61 -10.71 7.27
N PHE A 49 2.51 -11.47 7.18
CA PHE A 49 1.32 -11.04 6.45
C PHE A 49 0.65 -9.81 7.10
N ILE A 50 0.56 -9.76 8.42
CA ILE A 50 0.00 -8.61 9.14
C ILE A 50 0.85 -7.34 8.90
N ILE A 51 2.17 -7.47 8.96
CA ILE A 51 3.09 -6.36 8.69
C ILE A 51 2.91 -5.89 7.24
N ASN A 52 2.89 -6.80 6.26
CA ASN A 52 2.69 -6.43 4.85
C ASN A 52 1.33 -5.77 4.63
N ALA A 53 0.26 -6.24 5.28
CA ALA A 53 -1.07 -5.63 5.23
C ALA A 53 -1.05 -4.16 5.69
N LEU A 54 -0.32 -3.87 6.77
CA LEU A 54 -0.20 -2.54 7.34
C LEU A 54 0.69 -1.63 6.50
N LEU A 55 1.75 -2.18 5.90
CA LEU A 55 2.69 -1.45 5.03
C LEU A 55 2.14 -1.22 3.61
N TYR A 56 1.22 -2.07 3.15
CA TYR A 56 0.66 -2.04 1.80
C TYR A 56 0.09 -0.67 1.36
N PRO A 57 -0.73 0.04 2.16
CA PRO A 57 -1.24 1.34 1.74
C PRO A 57 -0.13 2.38 1.51
N TYR A 58 1.00 2.27 2.22
CA TYR A 58 2.16 3.15 2.02
C TYR A 58 2.91 2.81 0.72
N ALA A 59 3.12 1.52 0.44
CA ALA A 59 3.74 1.07 -0.80
C ALA A 59 2.90 1.46 -2.02
N ARG A 60 1.57 1.32 -1.92
CA ARG A 60 0.64 1.73 -2.97
C ARG A 60 0.68 3.23 -3.22
N PHE A 61 0.76 4.04 -2.17
CA PHE A 61 0.91 5.49 -2.30
C PHE A 61 2.17 5.85 -3.10
N VAL A 62 3.33 5.27 -2.78
CA VAL A 62 4.57 5.52 -3.54
C VAL A 62 4.45 5.09 -4.99
N TYR A 63 3.86 3.91 -5.25
CA TYR A 63 3.62 3.44 -6.61
C TYR A 63 2.79 4.43 -7.41
N GLU A 64 1.72 4.96 -6.84
CA GLU A 64 0.85 5.88 -7.55
C GLU A 64 1.52 7.22 -7.84
N GLN A 65 2.31 7.73 -6.89
CA GLN A 65 3.15 8.91 -7.12
C GLN A 65 4.16 8.65 -8.25
N LEU A 66 4.80 7.48 -8.28
CA LEU A 66 5.76 7.10 -9.32
C LEU A 66 5.09 6.95 -10.69
N THR A 67 3.96 6.24 -10.77
CA THR A 67 3.23 6.09 -12.03
C THR A 67 2.67 7.40 -12.55
N GLY A 68 2.18 8.29 -11.66
CA GLY A 68 1.75 9.63 -12.03
C GLY A 68 2.92 10.49 -12.53
N PHE A 69 4.12 10.33 -11.95
CA PHE A 69 5.32 11.00 -12.43
C PHE A 69 5.77 10.48 -13.81
N ILE A 70 5.70 9.17 -14.04
CA ILE A 70 6.10 8.54 -15.32
C ILE A 70 5.08 8.81 -16.43
N MET A 71 3.78 8.64 -16.15
CA MET A 71 2.72 8.85 -17.15
C MET A 71 2.39 10.32 -17.36
N GLY A 72 2.62 11.18 -16.36
CA GLY A 72 2.24 12.59 -16.40
C GLY A 72 0.73 12.77 -16.57
N GLU A 73 0.34 13.73 -17.40
CA GLU A 73 -1.07 13.99 -17.75
C GLU A 73 -1.59 13.11 -18.90
N ASN A 74 -0.82 12.12 -19.36
CA ASN A 74 -1.23 11.26 -20.47
C ASN A 74 -2.29 10.24 -20.05
N VAL A 75 -3.43 10.26 -20.73
CA VAL A 75 -4.52 9.30 -20.51
C VAL A 75 -4.41 8.17 -21.54
N PHE A 76 -4.03 6.99 -21.07
CA PHE A 76 -4.00 5.78 -21.91
C PHE A 76 -5.39 5.14 -21.97
N PHE A 77 -5.98 5.13 -23.16
CA PHE A 77 -7.24 4.42 -23.41
C PHE A 77 -6.95 2.96 -23.78
N VAL A 78 -7.11 2.08 -22.80
CA VAL A 78 -6.99 0.62 -22.94
C VAL A 78 -8.30 -0.06 -22.56
N ASN A 79 -8.53 -1.27 -23.08
CA ASN A 79 -9.73 -2.06 -22.77
C ASN A 79 -9.90 -2.18 -21.24
N ALA A 80 -11.12 -2.01 -20.75
CA ALA A 80 -11.48 -2.07 -19.34
C ALA A 80 -10.98 -3.35 -18.64
N ILE A 81 -11.02 -4.49 -19.33
CA ILE A 81 -10.54 -5.77 -18.79
C ILE A 81 -9.02 -5.71 -18.57
N VAL A 82 -8.27 -5.21 -19.54
CA VAL A 82 -6.81 -5.09 -19.46
C VAL A 82 -6.41 -4.09 -18.37
N MET A 83 -7.10 -2.96 -18.28
CA MET A 83 -6.89 -1.96 -17.23
C MET A 83 -7.11 -2.56 -15.83
N LEU A 84 -8.19 -3.33 -15.65
CA LEU A 84 -8.53 -3.95 -14.38
C LEU A 84 -7.50 -5.02 -13.99
N MET A 85 -7.08 -5.86 -14.94
CA MET A 85 -6.03 -6.87 -14.73
C MET A 85 -4.70 -6.22 -14.33
N ALA A 86 -4.27 -5.17 -15.03
CA ALA A 86 -3.07 -4.42 -14.66
C ALA A 86 -3.19 -3.83 -13.24
N LYS A 87 -4.38 -3.37 -12.86
CA LYS A 87 -4.64 -2.85 -11.51
C LYS A 87 -4.48 -3.94 -10.45
N ILE A 88 -5.02 -5.14 -10.68
CA ILE A 88 -4.89 -6.28 -9.76
C ILE A 88 -3.44 -6.73 -9.66
N ILE A 89 -2.75 -6.89 -10.80
CA ILE A 89 -1.34 -7.31 -10.83
C ILE A 89 -0.49 -6.32 -10.05
N THR A 90 -0.67 -5.01 -10.28
CA THR A 90 0.10 -3.97 -9.56
C THR A 90 -0.24 -3.93 -8.08
N MET A 91 -1.48 -4.23 -7.68
CA MET A 91 -1.85 -4.39 -6.26
C MET A 91 -1.10 -5.58 -5.63
N CYS A 92 -1.05 -6.73 -6.28
CA CYS A 92 -0.30 -7.89 -5.79
C CYS A 92 1.21 -7.61 -5.69
N VAL A 93 1.79 -6.99 -6.72
CA VAL A 93 3.21 -6.60 -6.73
C VAL A 93 3.51 -5.62 -5.61
N CYS A 94 2.70 -4.57 -5.43
CA CYS A 94 2.88 -3.62 -4.32
C CYS A 94 2.78 -4.29 -2.95
N TRP A 95 1.96 -5.34 -2.81
CA TRP A 95 1.84 -6.09 -1.56
C TRP A 95 3.06 -6.95 -1.28
N ILE A 96 3.62 -7.65 -2.27
CA ILE A 96 4.83 -8.47 -2.12
C ILE A 96 6.06 -7.59 -1.81
N PHE A 97 6.19 -6.45 -2.51
CA PHE A 97 7.29 -5.51 -2.31
C PHE A 97 7.02 -4.47 -1.21
N SER A 98 5.93 -4.62 -0.46
CA SER A 98 5.49 -3.66 0.53
C SER A 98 6.56 -3.37 1.58
N ILE A 99 7.26 -4.41 2.04
CA ILE A 99 8.34 -4.28 3.02
C ILE A 99 9.52 -3.40 2.55
N PHE A 100 9.77 -3.34 1.24
CA PHE A 100 10.85 -2.55 0.65
C PHE A 100 10.39 -1.14 0.25
N ILE A 101 9.17 -1.02 -0.28
CA ILE A 101 8.64 0.25 -0.81
C ILE A 101 8.02 1.11 0.29
N ALA A 102 7.41 0.52 1.32
CA ALA A 102 6.78 1.26 2.41
C ALA A 102 7.75 2.14 3.23
N PRO A 103 8.99 1.72 3.55
CA PRO A 103 9.98 2.60 4.18
C PRO A 103 10.23 3.89 3.39
N LEU A 104 10.29 3.81 2.05
CA LEU A 104 10.42 4.98 1.18
C LEU A 104 9.18 5.89 1.28
N GLY A 105 7.99 5.29 1.33
CA GLY A 105 6.73 6.03 1.51
C GLY A 105 6.64 6.74 2.84
N LEU A 106 7.05 6.08 3.93
CA LEU A 106 7.13 6.69 5.26
C LEU A 106 8.14 7.83 5.31
N ALA A 107 9.33 7.64 4.73
CA ALA A 107 10.36 8.68 4.66
C ALA A 107 9.89 9.90 3.88
N TYR A 108 9.23 9.68 2.73
CA TYR A 108 8.66 10.75 1.91
C TYR A 108 7.58 11.54 2.68
N LEU A 109 6.67 10.84 3.36
CA LEU A 109 5.59 11.45 4.12
C LEU A 109 6.13 12.25 5.32
N TYR A 110 7.16 11.72 6.01
CA TYR A 110 7.85 12.44 7.08
C TYR A 110 8.50 13.74 6.61
N TYR A 111 9.21 13.71 5.47
CA TYR A 111 9.86 14.90 4.91
C TYR A 111 8.84 15.95 4.43
N HIS A 112 7.76 15.51 3.80
CA HIS A 112 6.71 16.42 3.32
C HIS A 112 6.00 17.14 4.48
N HIS A 113 5.68 16.42 5.56
CA HIS A 113 5.10 17.04 6.76
C HIS A 113 6.07 17.98 7.49
N SER A 114 7.37 17.66 7.51
CA SER A 114 8.40 18.53 8.08
C SER A 114 8.57 19.85 7.31
N LYS A 115 8.32 19.87 5.99
CA LYS A 115 8.31 21.11 5.19
C LYS A 115 7.02 21.91 5.33
N ALA A 116 5.87 21.25 5.44
CA ALA A 116 4.58 21.92 5.64
C ALA A 116 4.52 22.71 6.97
N GLU A 117 5.26 22.28 8.00
CA GLU A 117 5.38 23.04 9.25
C GLU A 117 6.34 24.24 9.18
N LYS A 118 7.30 24.26 8.25
CA LYS A 118 8.24 25.39 8.09
C LYS A 118 7.68 26.55 7.27
N GLN A 119 6.49 26.42 6.71
CA GLN A 119 5.78 27.48 5.98
C GLN A 119 4.61 28.10 6.76
N SER A 120 4.46 27.74 8.05
CA SER A 120 3.51 28.35 8.98
C SER A 120 4.18 29.39 9.87
#